data_AF-A0A316V0X8-F1
#
_entry.id   AF-A0A316V0X8-F1
#
_cell.length_a   1.000
_cell.length_b   1.000
_cell.length_c   1.000
_cell.angle_alpha   90.00
_cell.angle_beta   90.00
_cell.angle_gamma   90.00
#
_symmetry.space_group_name_H-M   'P 1'
#
loop_
_entity.id
_entity.type
_entity.pdbx_description
1 polymer ?
#
loop_
_entity_poly.entity_id
_entity_poly.type
_entity_poly.pdbx_seq_one_letter_code
_entity_poly.pdbx_strand_id
1 'polypeptide(L)'
;AATPLIMQLIVDATLFEKQPGWSMGPMMAQAGHATSAIIAKTYAHPNTQAYLSEENLPNMRKVVLKTGKGMTLEELSQKLTNAKQNADQSQGFPEHHLWIEQPENIPTVLAIAPNTRPSALKKVLNSCSLLRD
;
A
#
# COMPACT_ATOMS: atom_id res chain seq x y z
N ALA A 1 -0.10 -19.66 -15.53
CA ALA A 1 -1.00 -19.16 -14.47
C ALA A 1 -0.97 -17.63 -14.50
N ALA A 2 -2.11 -16.96 -14.33
CA ALA A 2 -2.16 -15.50 -14.24
C ALA A 2 -1.36 -15.02 -13.02
N THR A 3 -0.69 -13.87 -13.12
CA THR A 3 0.04 -13.29 -11.99
C THR A 3 -0.95 -12.95 -10.86
N PRO A 4 -0.76 -13.45 -9.62
CA PRO A 4 -1.70 -13.23 -8.55
C PRO A 4 -1.78 -11.75 -8.16
N LEU A 5 -2.99 -11.29 -7.85
CA LEU A 5 -3.24 -9.95 -7.35
C LEU A 5 -2.74 -9.81 -5.91
N ILE A 6 -2.10 -8.68 -5.64
CA ILE A 6 -1.54 -8.36 -4.32
C ILE A 6 -1.85 -6.92 -3.97
N MET A 7 -2.14 -6.68 -2.69
CA MET A 7 -2.06 -5.34 -2.10
C MET A 7 -0.76 -5.18 -1.33
N GLN A 8 -0.15 -4.00 -1.44
CA GLN A 8 1.01 -3.62 -0.65
C GLN A 8 0.57 -2.61 0.40
N LEU A 9 0.91 -2.86 1.65
CA LEU A 9 0.78 -1.93 2.75
C LEU A 9 2.18 -1.49 3.14
N ILE A 10 2.45 -0.20 3.15
CA ILE A 10 3.76 0.35 3.48
C ILE A 10 3.64 1.18 4.76
N VAL A 11 4.45 0.86 5.75
CA VAL A 11 4.53 1.57 7.03
C VAL A 11 5.81 2.37 7.13
N ASP A 12 5.81 3.41 7.96
CA ASP A 12 7.05 4.07 8.34
C ASP A 12 7.78 3.22 9.40
N ALA A 13 9.01 2.79 9.08
CA ALA A 13 9.83 2.00 9.99
C ALA A 13 10.08 2.74 11.33
N THR A 14 10.21 4.07 11.29
CA THR A 14 10.53 4.88 12.46
C THR A 14 9.34 5.06 13.38
N LEU A 15 8.11 5.10 12.83
CA LEU A 15 6.88 5.16 13.62
C LEU A 15 6.76 3.90 14.49
N PHE A 16 7.02 2.74 13.89
CA PHE A 16 7.00 1.45 14.57
C PHE A 16 8.13 1.29 15.60
N GLU A 17 9.36 1.65 15.22
CA GLU A 17 10.54 1.35 16.04
C GLU A 17 10.74 2.34 17.22
N LYS A 18 10.20 3.57 17.13
CA LYS A 18 10.64 4.68 18.00
C LYS A 18 9.55 5.41 18.75
N GLN A 19 8.27 5.23 18.39
CA GLN A 19 7.19 6.00 19.02
C GLN A 19 6.36 5.17 20.00
N PRO A 20 6.29 5.55 21.29
CA PRO A 20 5.36 4.98 22.24
C PRO A 20 3.92 5.09 21.74
N GLY A 21 3.15 4.00 21.83
CA GLY A 21 1.75 3.96 21.38
C GLY A 21 1.53 3.26 20.04
N TRP A 22 2.54 3.14 19.18
CA TRP A 22 2.45 2.44 17.89
C TRP A 22 2.78 0.95 17.98
N SER A 23 2.18 0.27 18.96
CA SER A 23 2.29 -1.18 19.09
C SER A 23 1.55 -1.92 17.96
N MET A 24 1.68 -3.25 17.91
CA MET A 24 1.05 -4.07 16.88
C MET A 24 -0.46 -3.86 16.76
N GLY A 25 -1.18 -3.69 17.88
CA GLY A 25 -2.64 -3.53 17.88
C GLY A 25 -3.10 -2.28 17.09
N PRO A 26 -2.65 -1.07 17.46
CA PRO A 26 -2.90 0.15 16.69
C PRO A 26 -2.49 0.02 15.22
N MET A 27 -1.34 -0.58 14.91
CA MET A 27 -0.90 -0.78 13.51
C MET A 27 -1.85 -1.66 12.70
N MET A 28 -2.47 -2.69 13.31
CA MET A 28 -3.51 -3.49 12.66
C MET A 28 -4.72 -2.64 12.29
N ALA A 29 -5.15 -1.73 13.16
CA ALA A 29 -6.25 -0.82 12.87
C ALA A 29 -5.91 0.12 11.71
N GLN A 30 -4.71 0.71 11.71
CA GLN A 30 -4.25 1.57 10.61
C GLN A 30 -4.18 0.84 9.27
N ALA A 31 -3.67 -0.39 9.27
CA ALA A 31 -3.65 -1.25 8.09
C ALA A 31 -5.07 -1.52 7.57
N GLY A 32 -6.02 -1.75 8.49
CA GLY A 32 -7.45 -1.90 8.20
C GLY A 32 -8.06 -0.66 7.57
N HIS A 33 -7.82 0.52 8.15
CA HIS A 33 -8.29 1.80 7.61
C HIS A 33 -7.75 2.07 6.20
N ALA A 34 -6.43 1.98 6.01
CA ALA A 34 -5.80 2.20 4.71
C ALA A 34 -6.30 1.21 3.65
N THR A 35 -6.46 -0.07 4.02
CA THR A 35 -7.02 -1.11 3.15
C THR A 35 -8.45 -0.78 2.72
N SER A 36 -9.31 -0.43 3.68
CA SER A 36 -10.73 -0.14 3.43
C SER A 36 -10.87 1.07 2.51
N ALA A 37 -10.08 2.12 2.76
CA ALA A 37 -10.08 3.33 1.98
C ALA A 37 -9.60 3.12 0.53
N ILE A 38 -8.51 2.36 0.30
CA ILE A 38 -8.05 2.10 -1.07
C ILE A 38 -9.02 1.19 -1.83
N ILE A 39 -9.63 0.22 -1.17
CA ILE A 39 -10.68 -0.62 -1.77
C ILE A 39 -11.87 0.25 -2.17
N ALA A 40 -12.39 1.09 -1.28
CA ALA A 40 -13.52 1.95 -1.57
C ALA A 40 -13.24 2.90 -2.75
N LYS A 41 -12.05 3.52 -2.78
CA LYS A 41 -11.62 4.41 -3.86
C LYS A 41 -11.49 3.72 -5.21
N THR A 42 -11.06 2.46 -5.19
CA THR A 42 -10.79 1.68 -6.41
C THR A 42 -11.85 0.63 -6.68
N TYR A 43 -13.03 0.72 -6.04
CA TYR A 43 -14.03 -0.34 -6.11
C TYR A 43 -14.40 -0.70 -7.54
N ALA A 44 -14.56 0.28 -8.44
CA ALA A 44 -14.89 0.05 -9.84
C ALA A 44 -13.72 -0.47 -10.70
N HIS A 45 -12.49 -0.53 -10.17
CA HIS A 45 -11.32 -0.98 -10.93
C HIS A 45 -11.35 -2.52 -11.10
N PRO A 46 -11.07 -3.06 -12.31
CA PRO A 46 -11.16 -4.50 -12.57
C PRO A 46 -10.32 -5.37 -11.62
N ASN A 47 -9.09 -4.93 -11.28
CA ASN A 47 -8.27 -5.67 -10.32
C ASN A 47 -8.88 -5.67 -8.91
N THR A 48 -9.55 -4.60 -8.49
CA THR A 48 -10.17 -4.54 -7.17
C THR A 48 -11.41 -5.44 -7.12
N GLN A 49 -12.24 -5.39 -8.17
CA GLN A 49 -13.37 -6.32 -8.34
C GLN A 49 -12.91 -7.79 -8.34
N ALA A 50 -11.88 -8.10 -9.13
CA ALA A 50 -11.31 -9.45 -9.18
C ALA A 50 -10.73 -9.86 -7.83
N TYR A 51 -10.04 -8.97 -7.11
CA TYR A 51 -9.49 -9.27 -5.78
C TYR A 51 -10.57 -9.58 -4.74
N LEU A 52 -11.76 -8.96 -4.88
CA LEU A 52 -12.90 -9.13 -3.98
C LEU A 52 -13.93 -10.16 -4.46
N SER A 53 -13.69 -10.83 -5.58
CA SER A 53 -14.62 -11.85 -6.10
C SER A 53 -14.66 -13.06 -5.16
N GLU A 54 -15.80 -13.76 -5.12
CA GLU A 54 -15.97 -14.96 -4.28
C GLU A 54 -14.87 -16.00 -4.49
N GLU A 55 -14.41 -16.15 -5.73
CA GLU A 55 -13.29 -17.03 -6.12
C GLU A 55 -11.96 -16.61 -5.49
N ASN A 56 -11.69 -15.31 -5.39
CA ASN A 56 -10.40 -14.78 -4.91
C ASN A 56 -10.39 -14.40 -3.43
N LEU A 57 -11.55 -14.26 -2.78
CA LEU A 57 -11.64 -14.02 -1.33
C LEU A 57 -10.73 -14.94 -0.49
N PRO A 58 -10.73 -16.28 -0.67
CA PRO A 58 -9.84 -17.17 0.09
C PRO A 58 -8.36 -17.04 -0.29
N ASN A 59 -8.05 -16.39 -1.41
CA ASN A 59 -6.71 -16.28 -1.98
C ASN A 59 -6.13 -14.85 -1.91
N MET A 60 -6.82 -13.93 -1.24
CA MET A 60 -6.40 -12.53 -1.08
C MET A 60 -5.02 -12.44 -0.42
N ARG A 61 -4.09 -11.75 -1.08
CA ARG A 61 -2.75 -11.51 -0.54
C ARG A 61 -2.52 -10.04 -0.22
N LYS A 62 -1.93 -9.80 0.96
CA LYS A 62 -1.34 -8.52 1.36
C LYS A 62 0.13 -8.74 1.68
N VAL A 63 0.96 -7.77 1.34
CA VAL A 63 2.38 -7.74 1.77
C VAL A 63 2.63 -6.44 2.50
N VAL A 64 3.26 -6.54 3.67
CA VAL A 64 3.64 -5.39 4.47
C VAL A 64 5.11 -5.06 4.19
N LEU A 65 5.35 -3.84 3.77
CA LEU A 65 6.68 -3.26 3.56
C LEU A 65 6.89 -2.15 4.58
N LYS A 66 8.16 -1.81 4.79
CA LYS A 66 8.57 -0.58 5.46
C LYS A 66 9.32 0.33 4.50
N THR A 67 9.22 1.63 4.73
CA THR A 67 9.96 2.65 3.97
C THR A 67 11.47 2.42 4.04
N GLY A 68 12.17 2.90 3.02
CA GLY A 68 13.64 2.92 3.02
C GLY A 68 14.21 3.87 4.07
N LYS A 69 15.50 3.71 4.39
CA LYS A 69 16.19 4.58 5.36
C LYS A 69 16.06 6.05 4.94
N GLY A 70 15.50 6.87 5.82
CA GLY A 70 15.35 8.32 5.60
C GLY A 70 14.26 8.71 4.60
N MET A 71 13.37 7.78 4.22
CA MET A 71 12.21 8.07 3.37
C MET A 71 10.93 8.10 4.20
N THR A 72 10.13 9.16 4.07
CA THR A 72 8.80 9.24 4.70
C THR A 72 7.71 8.63 3.81
N LEU A 73 6.53 8.39 4.38
CA LEU A 73 5.39 7.90 3.62
C LEU A 73 4.84 8.95 2.62
N GLU A 74 4.91 10.24 2.95
CA GLU A 74 4.55 11.33 2.04
C GLU A 74 5.47 11.39 0.84
N GLU A 75 6.79 11.29 1.06
CA GLU A 75 7.77 11.23 -0.02
C GLU A 75 7.53 10.03 -0.95
N LEU A 76 7.23 8.86 -0.37
CA LEU A 76 6.86 7.68 -1.14
C LEU A 76 5.56 7.90 -1.93
N SER A 77 4.54 8.50 -1.29
CA SER A 77 3.27 8.86 -1.93
C SER A 77 3.48 9.77 -3.14
N GLN A 78 4.33 10.78 -3.02
CA GLN A 78 4.66 11.67 -4.14
C GLN A 78 5.39 10.93 -5.26
N LYS A 79 6.32 10.02 -4.94
CA LYS A 79 7.00 9.18 -5.94
C LYS A 79 6.03 8.29 -6.70
N LEU A 80 5.05 7.70 -6.02
CA LEU A 80 4.00 6.89 -6.65
C LEU A 80 3.11 7.75 -7.56
N THR A 81 2.68 8.94 -7.12
CA THR A 81 1.92 9.89 -7.95
C THR A 81 2.68 10.26 -9.22
N ASN A 82 3.95 10.62 -9.10
CA ASN A 82 4.79 10.98 -10.24
C ASN A 82 4.99 9.77 -11.18
N ALA A 83 5.23 8.58 -10.64
CA ALA A 83 5.40 7.37 -11.43
C ALA A 83 4.13 7.02 -12.22
N LYS A 84 2.95 7.18 -11.60
CA LYS A 84 1.66 6.97 -12.26
C LYS A 84 1.44 7.96 -13.41
N GLN A 85 1.75 9.23 -13.22
CA GLN A 85 1.60 10.26 -14.27
C GLN A 85 2.48 9.97 -15.50
N ASN A 86 3.65 9.37 -15.29
CA ASN A 86 4.59 9.00 -16.34
C ASN A 86 4.39 7.56 -16.86
N ALA A 87 3.46 6.80 -16.28
CA ALA A 87 3.22 5.43 -16.69
C ALA A 87 2.39 5.40 -17.97
N ASP A 88 2.74 4.49 -18.87
CA ASP A 88 1.86 4.12 -19.98
C ASP A 88 0.53 3.61 -19.41
N GLN A 89 -0.57 4.28 -19.77
CA GLN A 89 -1.91 3.94 -19.29
C GLN A 89 -2.31 2.50 -19.66
N SER A 90 -1.70 1.92 -20.70
CA SER A 90 -1.93 0.53 -21.08
C SER A 90 -1.32 -0.50 -20.12
N GLN A 91 -0.31 -0.11 -19.32
CA GLN A 91 0.41 -0.99 -18.39
C GLN A 91 -0.21 -1.02 -16.98
N GLY A 92 -1.23 -0.19 -16.71
CA GLY A 92 -2.01 -0.22 -15.47
C GLY A 92 -1.19 0.02 -14.20
N PHE A 93 -0.74 1.26 -13.97
CA PHE A 93 -0.14 1.64 -12.69
C PHE A 93 -1.24 1.75 -11.62
N PRO A 94 -1.15 1.05 -10.48
CA PRO A 94 -2.22 1.04 -9.50
C PRO A 94 -2.32 2.34 -8.72
N GLU A 95 -3.54 2.66 -8.29
CA GLU A 95 -3.79 3.72 -7.31
C GLU A 95 -3.17 3.38 -5.95
N HIS A 96 -2.85 4.43 -5.20
CA HIS A 96 -2.45 4.33 -3.81
C HIS A 96 -3.22 5.32 -2.93
N HIS A 97 -3.22 5.05 -1.63
CA HIS A 97 -3.79 5.93 -0.63
C HIS A 97 -2.91 5.98 0.61
N LEU A 98 -2.52 7.19 1.01
CA LEU A 98 -1.87 7.46 2.28
C LEU A 98 -2.93 7.73 3.34
N TRP A 99 -2.98 6.87 4.35
CA TRP A 99 -3.81 7.06 5.54
C TRP A 99 -3.11 7.99 6.52
N ILE A 100 -3.85 9.02 6.96
CA ILE A 100 -3.42 10.00 7.96
C ILE A 100 -4.30 9.82 9.18
N GLU A 101 -3.71 9.38 10.29
CA GLU A 101 -4.44 9.15 11.53
C GLU A 101 -4.80 10.47 12.20
N GLN A 102 -6.01 10.52 12.75
CA GLN A 102 -6.53 11.64 13.52
C GLN A 102 -6.73 11.22 14.98
N PRO A 103 -6.58 12.14 15.95
CA PRO A 103 -6.38 13.60 15.79
C PRO A 103 -4.92 14.04 15.59
N GLU A 104 -3.94 13.13 15.67
CA GLU A 104 -2.52 13.51 15.65
C GLU A 104 -2.03 14.01 14.28
N ASN A 105 -2.80 13.76 13.23
CA ASN A 105 -2.50 14.13 11.84
C ASN A 105 -1.18 13.54 11.33
N ILE A 106 -0.95 12.25 11.64
CA ILE A 106 0.29 11.53 11.32
C ILE A 106 0.02 10.52 10.20
N PRO A 107 0.85 10.46 9.14
CA PRO A 107 0.79 9.38 8.18
C PRO A 107 1.27 8.05 8.78
N THR A 108 0.44 7.02 8.72
CA THR A 108 0.74 5.73 9.38
C THR A 108 0.91 4.58 8.40
N VAL A 109 0.06 4.51 7.37
CA VAL A 109 0.07 3.43 6.38
C VAL A 109 -0.25 3.98 5.00
N LEU A 110 0.55 3.60 4.01
CA LEU A 110 0.26 3.78 2.60
C LEU A 110 -0.21 2.44 2.01
N ALA A 111 -1.43 2.39 1.48
CA ALA A 111 -1.98 1.22 0.82
C ALA A 111 -1.96 1.39 -0.71
N ILE A 112 -1.53 0.35 -1.41
CA ILE A 112 -1.56 0.27 -2.88
C ILE A 112 -2.63 -0.73 -3.28
N ALA A 113 -3.49 -0.33 -4.21
CA ALA A 113 -4.63 -1.11 -4.67
C ALA A 113 -4.20 -2.46 -5.27
N PRO A 114 -5.10 -3.48 -5.30
CA PRO A 114 -4.79 -4.78 -5.89
C PRO A 114 -4.15 -4.67 -7.29
N ASN A 115 -2.99 -5.29 -7.46
CA ASN A 115 -2.22 -5.21 -8.71
C ASN A 115 -1.36 -6.45 -8.95
N THR A 116 -0.81 -6.57 -10.15
CA THR A 116 0.07 -7.66 -10.60
C THR A 116 1.57 -7.34 -10.44
N ARG A 117 1.91 -6.29 -9.68
CA ARG A 117 3.27 -5.75 -9.49
C ARG A 117 3.94 -5.36 -10.81
N PRO A 118 3.40 -4.34 -11.52
CA PRO A 118 4.02 -3.85 -12.75
C PRO A 118 5.46 -3.38 -12.48
N SER A 119 6.31 -3.45 -13.51
CA SER A 119 7.74 -3.13 -13.39
C SER A 119 7.99 -1.70 -12.90
N ALA A 120 7.17 -0.73 -13.33
CA ALA A 120 7.21 0.65 -12.87
C ALA A 120 6.97 0.76 -11.36
N LEU A 121 5.97 0.05 -10.82
CA LEU A 121 5.72 0.01 -9.38
C LEU A 121 6.90 -0.62 -8.62
N LYS A 122 7.43 -1.74 -9.12
CA LYS A 122 8.60 -2.39 -8.51
C LYS A 122 9.78 -1.43 -8.40
N LYS A 123 10.07 -0.64 -9.45
CA LYS A 123 11.14 0.36 -9.44
C LYS A 123 10.97 1.39 -8.32
N VAL A 124 9.75 1.89 -8.08
CA VAL A 124 9.48 2.83 -6.98
C VAL A 124 9.69 2.14 -5.62
N LEU A 125 9.20 0.92 -5.48
CA LEU A 125 9.26 0.16 -4.23
C LEU A 125 10.62 -0.51 -3.95
N ASN A 126 11.61 -0.41 -4.83
CA ASN A 126 12.95 -0.99 -4.61
C ASN A 126 13.65 -0.46 -3.34
N SER A 127 13.27 0.74 -2.91
CA SER A 127 13.78 1.34 -1.67
C SER A 127 13.08 0.82 -0.42
N CYS A 128 11.91 0.19 -0.57
CA CYS A 128 11.15 -0.40 0.53
C CYS A 128 11.61 -1.84 0.76
N SER A 129 11.49 -2.32 1.99
CA SER A 129 11.85 -3.69 2.36
C SER A 129 10.69 -4.37 3.07
N LEU A 130 10.66 -5.71 3.11
CA LEU A 130 9.65 -6.43 3.89
C LEU A 130 9.76 -6.02 5.36
N LEU A 131 8.63 -5.67 5.97
CA LEU A 131 8.56 -5.58 7.42
C LEU A 131 8.71 -7.01 7.94
N ARG A 132 9.73 -7.24 8.77
CA ARG A 132 9.96 -8.51 9.46
C ARG A 132 9.76 -8.26 10.95
N ASP A 133 9.13 -9.22 11.61
CA ASP A 133 9.03 -9.28 13.07
C ASP A 133 10.42 -9.43 13.70
#